data_AF-A0A6J4LQ04-F1
#
_entry.id   AF-A0A6J4LQ04-F1
#
_cell.length_a   1.000
_cell.length_b   1.000
_cell.length_c   1.000
_cell.angle_alpha   90.00
_cell.angle_beta   90.00
_cell.angle_gamma   90.00
#
_symmetry.space_group_name_H-M   'P 1'
#
loop_
_entity.id
_entity.type
_entity.pdbx_description
1 polymer ?
#
loop_
_entity_poly.entity_id
_entity_poly.type
_entity_poly.pdbx_seq_one_letter_code
_entity_poly.pdbx_strand_id
1 'polypeptide(L)' 'MSKSNRRIDQLIAIALDCGFGNEDAKDFGKLTKTATWEAMLETYGIPFPEDNVDTVDSVDTEEKD' A
#
# COMPACT_ATOMS: atom_id res chain seq x y z
N MET A 1 2.24 -14.74 -12.91
CA MET A 1 3.39 -14.27 -12.11
C MET A 1 2.87 -13.76 -10.79
N SER A 2 3.29 -14.40 -9.69
CA SER A 2 2.75 -14.24 -8.33
C SER A 2 2.92 -12.80 -7.82
N LYS A 3 1.82 -12.03 -7.82
CA LYS A 3 1.79 -10.60 -7.44
C LYS A 3 2.11 -10.32 -5.97
N SER A 4 1.97 -11.32 -5.10
CA SER A 4 2.00 -11.13 -3.64
C SER A 4 3.36 -10.74 -3.06
N ASN A 5 4.47 -11.13 -3.69
CA ASN A 5 5.81 -10.81 -3.18
C ASN A 5 6.35 -9.47 -3.68
N ARG A 6 5.81 -8.91 -4.78
CA ARG A 6 6.27 -7.61 -5.29
C ARG A 6 5.78 -6.46 -4.43
N ARG A 7 4.55 -6.54 -3.93
CA ARG A 7 3.95 -5.44 -3.18
C ARG A 7 4.64 -5.20 -1.85
N ILE A 8 4.99 -6.26 -1.12
CA ILE A 8 5.73 -6.09 0.14
C ILE A 8 7.09 -5.45 -0.11
N ASP A 9 7.79 -5.87 -1.17
CA ASP A 9 9.09 -5.32 -1.55
C ASP A 9 9.00 -3.82 -1.90
N GLN A 10 7.93 -3.40 -2.59
CA GLN A 10 7.65 -1.99 -2.88
C GLN A 10 7.38 -1.18 -1.61
N LEU A 11 6.55 -1.70 -0.70
CA LEU A 11 6.24 -1.02 0.57
C LEU A 11 7.49 -0.89 1.44
N ILE A 12 8.33 -1.94 1.48
CA ILE A 12 9.64 -1.93 2.14
C ILE A 12 10.53 -0.84 1.54
N ALA A 13 10.63 -0.78 0.21
CA ALA A 13 11.47 0.22 -0.46
C ALA A 13 11.03 1.65 -0.14
N ILE A 14 9.72 1.94 -0.11
CA ILE A 14 9.17 3.25 0.25
C ILE A 14 9.48 3.58 1.71
N ALA A 15 9.28 2.63 2.62
CA ALA A 15 9.58 2.81 4.03
C ALA A 15 11.07 3.15 4.23
N LEU A 16 11.97 2.39 3.58
CA LEU A 16 13.41 2.63 3.64
C LEU A 16 13.81 3.99 3.06
N ASP A 17 13.18 4.43 1.96
CA ASP A 17 13.39 5.76 1.37
C ASP A 17 13.00 6.90 2.33
N CYS A 18 11.91 6.69 3.10
CA CYS A 18 11.48 7.60 4.15
C CYS A 18 12.30 7.49 5.45
N GLY A 19 13.26 6.58 5.53
CA GLY A 19 14.11 6.36 6.71
C GLY A 19 13.55 5.37 7.75
N PHE A 20 12.47 4.66 7.42
CA PHE A 20 11.88 3.64 8.27
C PHE A 20 12.48 2.27 7.98
N GLY A 21 12.83 1.55 9.04
CA GLY A 21 13.45 0.25 8.96
C GLY A 21 12.55 -0.90 9.41
N ASN A 22 13.13 -2.09 9.38
CA ASN A 22 12.49 -3.29 9.92
C ASN A 22 12.17 -3.17 11.42
N GLU A 23 12.86 -2.31 12.16
CA GLU A 23 12.63 -2.10 13.59
C GLU A 23 11.32 -1.36 13.84
N ASP A 24 11.06 -0.32 13.06
CA ASP A 24 9.80 0.41 13.09
C ASP A 24 8.64 -0.53 12.69
N ALA A 25 8.86 -1.41 11.71
CA ALA A 25 7.80 -2.25 11.15
C ALA A 25 7.43 -3.43 12.07
N LYS A 26 8.33 -3.80 12.99
CA LYS A 26 8.01 -4.80 14.02
C LYS A 26 6.94 -4.33 14.99
N ASP A 27 6.81 -3.03 15.21
CA ASP A 27 5.78 -2.49 16.12
C ASP A 27 4.37 -2.71 15.54
N PHE A 28 4.24 -2.63 14.22
CA PHE A 28 3.00 -2.88 13.48
C PHE A 28 2.72 -4.37 13.22
N GLY A 29 3.69 -5.26 13.45
CA GLY A 29 3.50 -6.71 13.36
C GLY A 29 4.56 -7.48 12.58
N LYS A 30 4.12 -8.32 11.64
CA LYS A 30 5.00 -9.26 10.93
C LYS A 30 5.54 -8.63 9.64
N LEU A 31 6.86 -8.51 9.55
CA LEU A 31 7.58 -7.95 8.38
C LEU A 31 7.32 -8.70 7.06
N THR A 32 6.81 -9.92 7.11
CA THR A 32 6.45 -10.72 5.92
C THR A 32 5.02 -10.46 5.43
N LYS A 33 4.27 -9.59 6.10
CA LYS A 33 2.91 -9.19 5.70
C LYS A 33 2.92 -7.78 5.15
N THR A 34 2.31 -7.57 3.99
CA THR A 34 2.10 -6.24 3.41
C THR A 34 1.34 -5.34 4.38
N ALA A 35 0.32 -5.87 5.05
CA ALA A 35 -0.52 -5.15 6.02
C ALA A 35 0.30 -4.44 7.12
N THR A 36 1.42 -5.01 7.54
CA THR A 36 2.31 -4.38 8.52
C THR A 36 2.98 -3.13 7.96
N TRP A 37 3.44 -3.19 6.71
CA TRP A 37 4.03 -2.03 6.03
C TRP A 37 2.97 -1.00 5.61
N GLU A 38 1.79 -1.44 5.18
CA GLU A 38 0.67 -0.55 4.84
C GLU A 38 0.20 0.24 6.06
N ALA A 39 -0.03 -0.45 7.19
CA ALA A 39 -0.44 0.21 8.44
C ALA A 39 0.61 1.19 8.95
N MET A 40 1.90 0.85 8.80
CA MET A 40 2.99 1.77 9.12
C MET A 40 2.92 3.02 8.24
N LEU A 41 2.96 2.84 6.92
CA LEU A 41 3.02 3.95 5.98
C LEU A 41 1.78 4.84 6.14
N GLU A 42 0.60 4.26 6.36
CA GLU A 42 -0.64 4.98 6.68
C GLU A 42 -0.52 5.77 7.99
N THR A 43 0.02 5.17 9.05
CA THR A 43 0.22 5.84 10.35
C THR A 43 1.14 7.04 10.25
N TYR A 44 2.18 6.95 9.42
CA TYR A 44 3.12 8.05 9.16
C TYR A 44 2.67 8.99 8.03
N GLY A 45 1.51 8.74 7.40
CA GLY A 45 0.98 9.56 6.32
C GLY A 45 1.78 9.49 5.02
N ILE A 46 2.51 8.40 4.80
CA ILE A 46 3.34 8.18 3.61
C ILE A 46 2.46 7.56 2.51
N PRO A 47 2.39 8.16 1.32
CA PRO A 47 1.60 7.61 0.22
C PRO A 47 2.26 6.34 -0.32
N PHE A 48 1.46 5.28 -0.48
CA PHE A 48 1.89 4.03 -1.10
C PHE A 48 0.86 3.55 -2.13
N PRO A 49 1.29 2.77 -3.14
CA PRO A 49 0.35 2.21 -4.10
C PRO A 49 -0.52 1.14 -3.42
N GLU A 50 -1.78 1.48 -3.17
CA GLU A 50 -2.80 0.48 -2.85
C GLU A 50 -3.07 -0.36 -4.12
N ASP A 51 -3.16 -1.70 -4.06
CA ASP A 51 -3.92 -2.45 -5.09
C ASP A 51 -5.39 -2.08 -4.87
N ASN A 52 -5.78 -0.86 -5.23
CA ASN A 52 -7.14 -0.62 -5.66
C ASN A 52 -7.17 -0.93 -7.15
N VAL A 53 -7.12 -2.23 -7.48
CA VAL A 53 -7.74 -2.68 -8.72
C VAL A 53 -9.21 -2.90 -8.41
N ASP A 54 -10.04 -2.02 -8.96
CA ASP A 54 -11.51 -2.06 -9.02
C ASP A 54 -12.26 -1.28 -7.92
N THR A 55 -12.58 -0.02 -8.21
CA THR A 55 -13.93 0.57 -8.14
C THR A 55 -13.81 2.09 -8.33
N VAL A 56 -14.05 2.57 -9.56
CA VAL A 56 -14.73 3.83 -9.96
C VAL A 56 -14.28 4.15 -11.39
N ASP A 57 -15.02 3.62 -12.37
CA ASP A 57 -15.50 4.40 -13.51
C ASP A 57 -16.79 3.75 -14.01
N SER A 58 -17.83 3.83 -13.17
CA SER A 58 -19.21 3.47 -13.50
C SER A 58 -20.12 4.60 -13.03
N VAL A 59 -19.87 5.83 -13.46
CA VAL A 59 -20.92 6.83 -13.58
C VAL A 59 -20.52 7.87 -14.62
N ASP A 60 -20.96 7.67 -15.85
CA ASP A 60 -21.49 8.80 -16.61
C ASP A 60 -22.92 8.44 -17.00
N THR A 61 -23.83 9.21 -16.42
CA THR A 61 -25.27 9.05 -16.50
C THR A 61 -25.73 9.63 -17.82
N GLU A 62 -26.59 8.91 -18.52
CA GLU A 62 -27.50 9.39 -19.57
C GLU A 62 -27.89 10.87 -19.38
N GLU A 63 -27.33 11.77 -20.18
CA GLU A 63 -27.94 13.08 -20.43
C GLU A 63 -28.63 13.06 -21.79
N LYS A 64 -29.91 13.38 -21.72
CA LYS A 64 -30.94 13.25 -22.73
C LYS A 64 -31.15 14.63 -23.34
N ASP A 65 -31.01 14.74 -24.67
CA ASP A 65 -31.67 15.77 -25.47
C ASP A 65 -32.13 15.18 -26.81
#